data_AF-A0A7X7Z8B4-F1
#
_entry.id   AF-A0A7X7Z8B4-F1
#
_cell.length_a   1.000
_cell.length_b   1.000
_cell.length_c   1.000
_cell.angle_alpha   90.00
_cell.angle_beta   90.00
_cell.angle_gamma   90.00
#
_symmetry.space_group_name_H-M   'P 1'
#
loop_
_entity.id
_entity.type
_entity.pdbx_description
1 polymer ?
#
loop_
_entity_poly.entity_id
_entity_poly.type
_entity_poly.pdbx_seq_one_letter_code
_entity_poly.pdbx_strand_id
1 'polypeptide(L)'
;MAANKSVEKCIKILELISKYPEGITLAEIYKTLKLPKATVFDILQALYKEDAVYYKDPKLKNYVIGSKIFSIGQAYTKNSNFINFASQGLRNFADKYEMTTFAAKRLDDKVIYIFKYESPKTKIITNDVGVQIPLHKNPLGIAFLCFLREEKRKALLAEIKEKAFANKETEEYKQLLEKIELYRSWGYVFDNGETEGYIRHFSVPVYNFENKCTGVIGASGLMDGIAEEKLRKQIEEFVKIADYVSERQGYKKKQEINV
;
A
#
# COMPACT_ATOMS: atom_id res chain seq x y z
N MET A 1 16.30 13.97 -18.02
CA MET A 1 15.77 15.33 -17.78
C MET A 1 16.09 15.72 -16.34
N ALA A 2 16.62 16.92 -16.11
CA ALA A 2 16.82 17.40 -14.75
C ALA A 2 15.46 17.62 -14.08
N ALA A 3 15.27 17.08 -12.89
CA ALA A 3 14.00 17.19 -12.17
C ALA A 3 13.73 18.64 -11.75
N ASN A 4 12.48 19.08 -11.91
CA ASN A 4 12.08 20.44 -11.53
C ASN A 4 11.98 20.54 -10.00
N LYS A 5 13.01 21.15 -9.39
CA LYS A 5 13.14 21.29 -7.92
C LYS A 5 11.94 21.96 -7.25
N SER A 6 11.22 22.85 -7.94
CA SER A 6 10.03 23.50 -7.36
C SER A 6 8.87 22.52 -7.24
N VAL A 7 8.65 21.69 -8.26
CA VAL A 7 7.62 20.64 -8.25
C VAL A 7 7.92 19.60 -7.18
N GLU A 8 9.18 19.15 -7.06
CA GLU A 8 9.58 18.21 -6.01
C GLU A 8 9.32 18.74 -4.59
N LYS A 9 9.65 20.02 -4.34
CA LYS A 9 9.38 20.65 -3.04
C LYS A 9 7.89 20.75 -2.76
N CYS A 10 7.09 21.11 -3.77
CA CYS A 10 5.64 21.18 -3.65
C CYS A 10 5.04 19.83 -3.24
N ILE A 11 5.44 18.74 -3.91
CA ILE A 11 5.00 17.39 -3.57
C ILE A 11 5.43 17.03 -2.13
N LYS A 12 6.70 17.26 -1.76
CA LYS A 12 7.19 16.98 -0.40
C LYS A 12 6.46 17.76 0.69
N ILE A 13 6.05 19.00 0.42
CA ILE A 13 5.25 19.82 1.34
C ILE A 13 3.86 19.21 1.51
N LEU A 14 3.19 18.85 0.41
CA LEU A 14 1.87 18.21 0.46
C LEU A 14 1.92 16.85 1.18
N GLU A 15 2.92 16.02 0.89
CA GLU A 15 3.14 14.73 1.58
C GLU A 15 3.45 14.90 3.07
N LEU A 16 4.09 15.99 3.47
CA LEU A 16 4.29 16.27 4.88
C LEU A 16 2.97 16.68 5.53
N ILE A 17 2.25 17.64 4.94
CA ILE A 17 0.95 18.12 5.45
C ILE A 17 -0.05 16.97 5.61
N SER A 18 -0.09 16.02 4.66
CA SER A 18 -1.03 14.89 4.71
C SER A 18 -0.83 13.96 5.91
N LYS A 19 0.31 14.06 6.62
CA LYS A 19 0.60 13.25 7.82
C LYS A 19 0.13 13.92 9.12
N TYR A 20 -0.36 15.16 9.07
CA TYR A 20 -0.79 15.94 10.23
C TYR A 20 -2.28 16.28 10.11
N PRO A 21 -3.19 15.39 10.56
CA PRO A 21 -4.63 15.63 10.47
C PRO A 21 -5.10 16.83 11.30
N GLU A 22 -4.36 17.17 12.36
CA GLU A 22 -4.57 18.39 13.17
C GLU A 22 -3.88 19.64 12.59
N GLY A 23 -3.28 19.50 11.41
CA GLY A 23 -2.57 20.54 10.69
C GLY A 23 -1.13 20.74 11.15
N ILE A 24 -0.36 21.43 10.31
CA ILE A 24 1.06 21.71 10.54
C ILE A 24 1.37 23.17 10.16
N THR A 25 2.15 23.86 10.98
CA THR A 25 2.51 25.27 10.76
C THR A 25 3.63 25.43 9.74
N LEU A 26 3.75 26.62 9.14
CA LEU A 26 4.90 26.98 8.29
C LEU A 26 6.24 26.65 8.99
N ALA A 27 6.33 26.95 10.29
CA ALA A 27 7.54 26.77 11.08
C ALA A 27 7.96 25.32 11.19
N GLU A 28 7.01 24.42 11.41
CA GLU A 28 7.24 22.98 11.47
C GLU A 28 7.61 22.44 10.09
N ILE A 29 6.93 22.88 9.02
CA ILE A 29 7.19 22.43 7.65
C ILE A 29 8.64 22.74 7.23
N TYR A 30 9.09 24.00 7.31
CA TYR A 30 10.42 24.35 6.79
C TYR A 30 11.55 23.72 7.61
N LYS A 31 11.36 23.54 8.92
CA LYS A 31 12.33 22.86 9.80
C LYS A 31 12.41 21.37 9.46
N THR A 32 11.27 20.72 9.30
CA THR A 32 11.19 19.27 9.02
C THR A 32 11.80 18.94 7.66
N LEU A 33 11.49 19.73 6.63
CA LEU A 33 12.00 19.51 5.28
C LEU A 33 13.41 20.10 5.06
N LYS A 34 13.96 20.82 6.04
CA LYS A 34 15.24 21.55 5.94
C LYS A 34 15.28 22.45 4.69
N LEU A 35 14.18 23.16 4.44
CA LEU A 35 14.03 24.09 3.30
C LEU A 35 14.06 25.54 3.79
N PRO A 36 14.48 26.51 2.95
CA PRO A 36 14.41 27.93 3.30
C PRO A 36 12.97 28.37 3.59
N LYS A 37 12.77 29.13 4.67
CA LYS A 37 11.44 29.62 5.10
C LYS A 37 10.69 30.35 3.97
N ALA A 38 11.36 31.25 3.26
CA ALA A 38 10.77 32.00 2.15
C ALA A 38 10.23 31.08 1.04
N THR A 39 11.01 30.06 0.67
CA THR A 39 10.59 29.07 -0.34
C THR A 39 9.35 28.30 0.09
N VAL A 40 9.29 27.83 1.34
CA VAL A 40 8.11 27.10 1.84
C VAL A 40 6.90 28.03 1.91
N PHE A 41 7.09 29.27 2.34
CA PHE A 41 6.03 30.28 2.37
C PHE A 41 5.45 30.53 0.98
N ASP A 42 6.29 30.78 -0.03
CA ASP A 42 5.83 31.05 -1.40
C ASP A 42 5.02 29.87 -1.98
N ILE A 43 5.48 28.63 -1.74
CA ILE A 43 4.77 27.43 -2.18
C ILE A 43 3.43 27.28 -1.44
N LEU A 44 3.39 27.49 -0.12
CA LEU A 44 2.15 27.39 0.65
C LEU A 44 1.13 28.45 0.24
N GLN A 45 1.57 29.67 -0.07
CA GLN A 45 0.69 30.73 -0.58
C GLN A 45 0.08 30.34 -1.93
N ALA A 46 0.87 29.76 -2.84
CA ALA A 46 0.37 29.26 -4.11
C ALA A 46 -0.62 28.10 -3.92
N LEU A 47 -0.31 27.13 -3.06
CA LEU A 47 -1.21 26.01 -2.75
C LEU A 47 -2.50 26.49 -2.09
N TYR A 48 -2.43 27.45 -1.18
CA TYR A 48 -3.58 28.02 -0.48
C TYR A 48 -4.52 28.74 -1.46
N LYS A 49 -3.96 29.50 -2.42
CA LYS A 49 -4.74 30.20 -3.45
C LYS A 49 -5.52 29.23 -4.36
N GLU A 50 -5.00 28.02 -4.58
CA GLU A 50 -5.60 27.00 -5.43
C GLU A 50 -6.54 26.03 -4.68
N ASP A 51 -6.86 26.30 -3.41
CA ASP A 51 -7.59 25.40 -2.51
C ASP A 51 -6.93 24.02 -2.35
N ALA A 52 -5.62 23.94 -2.59
CA ALA A 52 -4.84 22.72 -2.44
C ALA A 52 -4.43 22.48 -0.97
N VAL A 53 -4.38 23.53 -0.16
CA VAL A 53 -4.28 23.49 1.30
C VAL A 53 -5.18 24.57 1.89
N TYR A 54 -5.60 24.42 3.15
CA TYR A 54 -6.31 25.46 3.90
C TYR A 54 -5.87 25.48 5.36
N TYR A 55 -6.26 26.51 6.10
CA TYR A 55 -6.00 26.59 7.54
C TYR A 55 -7.09 25.85 8.31
N LYS A 56 -6.73 24.82 9.08
CA LYS A 56 -7.68 24.12 9.97
C LYS A 56 -8.15 25.05 11.11
N ASP A 57 -7.18 25.72 11.73
CA ASP A 57 -7.38 26.80 12.69
C ASP A 57 -6.73 28.10 12.14
N PRO A 58 -7.54 29.11 11.77
CA PRO A 58 -7.04 30.39 11.26
C PRO A 58 -6.11 31.15 12.21
N LYS A 59 -6.25 30.97 13.54
CA LYS A 59 -5.39 31.63 14.54
C LYS A 59 -4.01 30.99 14.58
N LEU A 60 -3.95 29.65 14.52
CA LEU A 60 -2.70 28.90 14.55
C LEU A 60 -2.01 28.86 13.18
N LYS A 61 -2.75 29.11 12.10
CA LYS A 61 -2.27 29.01 10.71
C LYS A 61 -1.64 27.64 10.43
N ASN A 62 -2.28 26.58 10.93
CA ASN A 62 -1.91 25.19 10.70
C ASN A 62 -2.56 24.70 9.39
N TYR A 63 -1.72 24.32 8.44
CA TYR A 63 -2.13 23.87 7.13
C TYR A 63 -2.59 22.43 7.15
N VAL A 64 -3.67 22.15 6.42
CA VAL A 64 -4.19 20.80 6.11
C VAL A 64 -4.47 20.69 4.60
N ILE A 65 -4.58 19.46 4.09
CA ILE A 65 -4.87 19.20 2.68
C ILE A 65 -6.25 19.76 2.30
N GLY A 66 -6.32 20.51 1.21
CA GLY A 66 -7.53 21.14 0.70
C GLY A 66 -8.29 20.29 -0.32
N SER A 67 -9.50 20.76 -0.64
CA SER A 67 -10.46 20.05 -1.49
C SER A 67 -9.97 19.87 -2.94
N LYS A 68 -9.09 20.76 -3.44
CA LYS A 68 -8.50 20.61 -4.79
C LYS A 68 -7.71 19.31 -4.90
N ILE A 69 -6.87 19.01 -3.92
CA ILE A 69 -6.06 17.78 -3.91
C ILE A 69 -6.95 16.54 -3.77
N PHE A 70 -7.98 16.60 -2.91
CA PHE A 70 -8.97 15.53 -2.80
C PHE A 70 -9.65 15.24 -4.15
N SER A 71 -10.11 16.28 -4.84
CA SER A 71 -10.78 16.15 -6.14
C SER A 71 -9.88 15.52 -7.20
N ILE A 72 -8.61 15.94 -7.26
CA ILE A 72 -7.60 15.35 -8.15
C ILE A 72 -7.35 13.88 -7.79
N GLY A 73 -7.16 13.57 -6.51
CA GLY A 73 -6.93 12.21 -6.02
C GLY A 73 -8.09 11.26 -6.33
N GLN A 74 -9.34 11.73 -6.24
CA GLN A 74 -10.53 10.95 -6.54
C GLN A 74 -10.60 10.48 -8.01
N ALA A 75 -9.95 11.18 -8.94
CA ALA A 75 -9.85 10.73 -10.33
C ALA A 75 -9.08 9.41 -10.44
N TYR A 76 -8.08 9.17 -9.58
CA TYR A 76 -7.37 7.89 -9.54
C TYR A 76 -8.31 6.75 -9.17
N THR A 77 -9.08 6.92 -8.10
CA THR A 77 -10.02 5.90 -7.61
C THR A 77 -11.07 5.57 -8.68
N LYS A 78 -11.67 6.58 -9.31
CA LYS A 78 -12.72 6.41 -10.33
C LYS A 78 -12.22 5.71 -11.60
N ASN A 79 -11.01 6.04 -12.05
CA ASN A 79 -10.46 5.54 -13.31
C ASN A 79 -9.63 4.26 -13.14
N SER A 80 -9.48 3.76 -11.91
CA SER A 80 -8.68 2.56 -11.64
C SER A 80 -9.45 1.30 -12.01
N ASN A 81 -9.15 0.75 -13.18
CA ASN A 81 -9.62 -0.58 -13.59
C ASN A 81 -9.33 -1.66 -12.53
N PHE A 82 -8.19 -1.56 -11.84
CA PHE A 82 -7.87 -2.49 -10.77
C PHE A 82 -8.90 -2.44 -9.64
N ILE A 83 -9.25 -1.25 -9.14
CA ILE A 83 -10.28 -1.11 -8.08
C ILE A 83 -11.64 -1.58 -8.60
N ASN A 84 -12.00 -1.17 -9.82
CA ASN A 84 -13.28 -1.53 -10.43
C ASN A 84 -13.46 -3.05 -10.54
N PHE A 85 -12.42 -3.78 -10.96
CA PHE A 85 -12.48 -5.24 -11.07
C PHE A 85 -12.40 -5.97 -9.72
N ALA A 86 -11.66 -5.44 -8.74
CA ALA A 86 -11.46 -6.11 -7.45
C ALA A 86 -12.61 -5.87 -6.46
N SER A 87 -13.19 -4.68 -6.46
CA SER A 87 -14.04 -4.17 -5.37
C SER A 87 -15.21 -5.09 -5.00
N GLN A 88 -15.95 -5.63 -5.96
CA GLN A 88 -17.09 -6.50 -5.67
C GLN A 88 -16.66 -7.83 -5.03
N GLY A 89 -15.60 -8.46 -5.57
CA GLY A 89 -15.06 -9.70 -5.02
C GLY A 89 -14.54 -9.51 -3.60
N LEU A 90 -13.81 -8.42 -3.37
CA LEU A 90 -13.30 -8.06 -2.05
C LEU A 90 -14.42 -7.80 -1.03
N ARG A 91 -15.49 -7.08 -1.42
CA ARG A 91 -16.67 -6.86 -0.56
C ARG A 91 -17.35 -8.16 -0.16
N ASN A 92 -17.64 -9.01 -1.15
CA ASN A 92 -18.29 -10.29 -0.92
C ASN A 92 -17.46 -11.19 0.00
N PHE A 93 -16.14 -11.20 -0.19
CA PHE A 93 -15.23 -11.97 0.64
C PHE A 93 -15.18 -11.44 2.08
N ALA A 94 -15.02 -10.13 2.25
CA ALA A 94 -15.01 -9.48 3.56
C ALA A 94 -16.29 -9.78 4.35
N ASP A 95 -17.46 -9.64 3.73
CA ASP A 95 -18.74 -9.88 4.42
C ASP A 95 -18.99 -11.36 4.74
N LYS A 96 -18.52 -12.25 3.87
CA LYS A 96 -18.64 -13.70 4.09
C LYS A 96 -17.75 -14.19 5.24
N TYR A 97 -16.56 -13.63 5.37
CA TYR A 97 -15.54 -14.09 6.33
C TYR A 97 -15.32 -13.13 7.50
N GLU A 98 -16.13 -12.07 7.62
CA GLU A 98 -16.06 -11.07 8.69
C GLU A 98 -14.67 -10.40 8.77
N MET A 99 -14.06 -10.17 7.60
CA MET A 99 -12.72 -9.61 7.45
C MET A 99 -12.73 -8.18 6.90
N THR A 100 -11.58 -7.53 6.97
CA THR A 100 -11.29 -6.34 6.19
C THR A 100 -10.49 -6.72 4.95
N THR A 101 -10.83 -6.18 3.79
CA THR A 101 -10.13 -6.42 2.53
C THR A 101 -9.52 -5.15 1.95
N PHE A 102 -8.45 -5.32 1.16
CA PHE A 102 -7.63 -4.24 0.62
C PHE A 102 -7.25 -4.49 -0.83
N ALA A 103 -7.04 -3.41 -1.57
CA ALA A 103 -6.22 -3.44 -2.77
C ALA A 103 -5.11 -2.39 -2.63
N ALA A 104 -3.92 -2.75 -3.08
CA ALA A 104 -2.73 -1.95 -2.88
C ALA A 104 -1.83 -1.89 -4.11
N LYS A 105 -1.11 -0.78 -4.23
CA LYS A 105 -0.09 -0.52 -5.26
C LYS A 105 1.26 -0.28 -4.62
N ARG A 106 2.32 -0.55 -5.36
CA ARG A 106 3.67 -0.17 -4.95
C ARG A 106 3.94 1.28 -5.33
N LEU A 107 4.47 2.05 -4.39
CA LEU A 107 5.13 3.33 -4.62
C LEU A 107 6.56 3.20 -4.07
N ASP A 108 7.54 3.12 -4.96
CA ASP A 108 8.95 2.93 -4.61
C ASP A 108 9.18 1.74 -3.65
N ASP A 109 9.73 2.00 -2.46
CA ASP A 109 10.01 1.04 -1.37
C ASP A 109 8.83 0.89 -0.39
N LYS A 110 7.65 1.36 -0.78
CA LYS A 110 6.42 1.31 0.02
C LYS A 110 5.25 0.69 -0.75
N VAL A 111 4.27 0.23 0.01
CA VAL A 111 2.92 -0.08 -0.44
C VAL A 111 1.98 1.06 -0.08
N ILE A 112 1.03 1.34 -0.98
CA ILE A 112 -0.07 2.28 -0.76
C ILE A 112 -1.38 1.54 -0.85
N TYR A 113 -2.22 1.72 0.16
CA TYR A 113 -3.59 1.23 0.19
C TYR A 113 -4.44 2.12 -0.72
N ILE A 114 -5.00 1.55 -1.79
CA ILE A 114 -5.81 2.29 -2.76
C ILE A 114 -7.30 1.92 -2.67
N PHE A 115 -7.61 0.84 -1.96
CA PHE A 115 -8.97 0.41 -1.65
C PHE A 115 -8.97 -0.28 -0.29
N LYS A 116 -10.05 -0.06 0.47
CA LYS A 116 -10.35 -0.71 1.73
C LYS A 116 -11.85 -1.00 1.76
N TYR A 117 -12.21 -2.18 2.25
CA TYR A 117 -13.57 -2.47 2.66
C TYR A 117 -13.58 -3.26 3.97
N GLU A 118 -14.23 -2.69 4.97
CA GLU A 118 -14.38 -3.25 6.30
C GLU A 118 -15.77 -3.88 6.42
N SER A 119 -15.82 -5.19 6.63
CA SER A 119 -17.09 -5.83 6.95
C SER A 119 -17.68 -5.21 8.23
N PRO A 120 -18.99 -4.98 8.31
CA PRO A 120 -19.63 -4.48 9.54
C PRO A 120 -19.40 -5.34 10.78
N LYS A 121 -18.96 -6.60 10.59
CA LYS A 121 -18.68 -7.56 11.65
C LYS A 121 -17.20 -7.72 11.99
N THR A 122 -16.30 -7.03 11.27
CA THR A 122 -14.87 -7.08 11.57
C THR A 122 -14.60 -6.55 12.98
N LYS A 123 -13.61 -7.14 13.65
CA LYS A 123 -13.25 -6.81 15.05
C LYS A 123 -11.84 -6.25 15.18
N ILE A 124 -11.22 -5.91 14.07
CA ILE A 124 -9.86 -5.35 14.02
C ILE A 124 -9.89 -3.96 13.43
N ILE A 125 -8.96 -3.11 13.86
CA ILE A 125 -8.71 -1.80 13.26
C ILE A 125 -7.58 -1.98 12.26
N THR A 126 -7.71 -1.37 11.08
CA THR A 126 -6.74 -1.54 9.99
C THR A 126 -6.46 -0.23 9.28
N ASN A 127 -5.36 -0.20 8.51
CA ASN A 127 -4.90 0.98 7.78
C ASN A 127 -5.92 1.50 6.76
N ASP A 128 -5.99 2.83 6.63
CA ASP A 128 -6.87 3.53 5.69
C ASP A 128 -6.28 3.71 4.29
N VAL A 129 -7.15 4.02 3.33
CA VAL A 129 -6.77 4.37 1.96
C VAL A 129 -5.83 5.59 1.98
N GLY A 130 -4.75 5.53 1.21
CA GLY A 130 -3.71 6.55 1.12
C GLY A 130 -2.54 6.34 2.08
N VAL A 131 -2.67 5.48 3.09
CA VAL A 131 -1.57 5.14 3.99
C VAL A 131 -0.44 4.47 3.21
N GLN A 132 0.79 4.90 3.48
CA GLN A 132 2.00 4.33 2.90
C GLN A 132 2.80 3.56 3.95
N ILE A 133 3.16 2.31 3.65
CA ILE A 133 3.91 1.45 4.59
C ILE A 133 5.14 0.87 3.86
N PRO A 134 6.34 0.83 4.47
CA PRO A 134 7.49 0.16 3.88
C PRO A 134 7.19 -1.29 3.49
N LEU A 135 7.72 -1.73 2.34
CA LEU A 135 7.41 -3.06 1.79
C LEU A 135 7.74 -4.21 2.74
N HIS A 136 8.81 -4.11 3.52
CA HIS A 136 9.26 -5.18 4.43
C HIS A 136 8.46 -5.25 5.75
N LYS A 137 7.54 -4.31 6.00
CA LYS A 137 6.87 -4.19 7.32
C LYS A 137 5.42 -4.68 7.35
N ASN A 138 4.87 -5.15 6.24
CA ASN A 138 3.48 -5.58 6.19
C ASN A 138 3.25 -6.65 5.12
N PRO A 139 2.21 -7.49 5.26
CA PRO A 139 1.93 -8.60 4.34
C PRO A 139 1.72 -8.20 2.87
N LEU A 140 1.07 -7.06 2.60
CA LEU A 140 0.88 -6.58 1.21
C LEU A 140 2.22 -6.18 0.57
N GLY A 141 3.08 -5.54 1.36
CA GLY A 141 4.43 -5.17 0.96
C GLY A 141 5.31 -6.39 0.73
N ILE A 142 5.24 -7.38 1.62
CA ILE A 142 5.95 -8.66 1.46
C ILE A 142 5.47 -9.37 0.19
N ALA A 143 4.17 -9.32 -0.14
CA ALA A 143 3.67 -9.89 -1.39
C ALA A 143 4.27 -9.21 -2.63
N PHE A 144 4.44 -7.88 -2.63
CA PHE A 144 5.23 -7.24 -3.70
C PHE A 144 6.66 -7.75 -3.75
N LEU A 145 7.34 -7.88 -2.61
CA LEU A 145 8.69 -8.44 -2.57
C LEU A 145 8.71 -9.88 -3.09
N CYS A 146 7.71 -10.71 -2.80
CA CYS A 146 7.61 -12.07 -3.30
C CYS A 146 7.45 -12.13 -4.83
N PHE A 147 6.54 -11.33 -5.40
CA PHE A 147 6.01 -11.57 -6.74
C PHE A 147 6.47 -10.57 -7.81
N LEU A 148 7.36 -9.63 -7.45
CA LEU A 148 8.08 -8.83 -8.43
C LEU A 148 9.07 -9.69 -9.24
N ARG A 149 9.38 -9.21 -10.45
CA ARG A 149 10.46 -9.78 -11.28
C ARG A 149 11.77 -9.76 -10.49
N GLU A 150 12.55 -10.82 -10.65
CA GLU A 150 13.75 -11.09 -9.83
C GLU A 150 14.72 -9.91 -9.75
N GLU A 151 15.05 -9.31 -10.90
CA GLU A 151 15.94 -8.13 -10.96
C GLU A 151 15.42 -6.97 -10.10
N LYS A 152 14.12 -6.65 -10.21
CA LYS A 152 13.49 -5.58 -9.42
C LYS A 152 13.41 -5.92 -7.94
N ARG A 153 13.14 -7.20 -7.62
CA ARG A 153 13.12 -7.69 -6.23
C ARG A 153 14.51 -7.55 -5.60
N LYS A 154 15.56 -8.02 -6.26
CA LYS A 154 16.95 -7.92 -5.77
C LYS A 154 17.37 -6.47 -5.54
N ALA A 155 17.06 -5.58 -6.48
CA ALA A 155 17.35 -4.15 -6.35
C ALA A 155 16.64 -3.52 -5.14
N LEU A 156 15.33 -3.78 -4.97
CA LEU A 156 14.56 -3.25 -3.83
C LEU A 156 15.02 -3.82 -2.50
N LEU A 157 15.35 -5.12 -2.43
CA LEU A 157 15.86 -5.74 -1.21
C LEU A 157 17.22 -5.16 -0.81
N ALA A 158 18.11 -4.86 -1.76
CA ALA A 158 19.37 -4.18 -1.49
C ALA A 158 19.14 -2.78 -0.90
N GLU A 159 18.24 -1.99 -1.50
CA GLU A 159 17.88 -0.66 -1.00
C GLU A 159 17.26 -0.71 0.40
N ILE A 160 16.35 -1.67 0.64
CA ILE A 160 15.74 -1.90 1.94
C ILE A 160 16.80 -2.31 2.98
N LYS A 161 17.73 -3.21 2.61
CA LYS A 161 18.84 -3.64 3.46
C LYS A 161 19.65 -2.43 3.93
N GLU A 162 20.02 -1.54 3.01
CA GLU A 162 20.81 -0.35 3.32
C GLU A 162 20.06 0.66 4.21
N LYS A 163 18.76 0.89 3.95
CA LYS A 163 17.98 1.91 4.66
C LYS A 163 17.46 1.47 6.02
N ALA A 164 17.03 0.21 6.14
CA ALA A 164 16.26 -0.27 7.28
C ALA A 164 17.09 -1.16 8.23
N PHE A 165 18.18 -1.76 7.75
CA PHE A 165 18.97 -2.72 8.51
C PHE A 165 20.40 -2.20 8.67
N ALA A 166 20.63 -1.44 9.76
CA ALA A 166 21.87 -0.71 10.04
C ALA A 166 23.08 -1.63 10.30
N ASN A 167 23.67 -2.15 9.22
CA ASN A 167 24.79 -3.10 9.12
C ASN A 167 24.32 -4.54 8.80
N LYS A 168 24.61 -4.94 7.56
CA LYS A 168 24.67 -6.29 6.95
C LYS A 168 24.12 -7.48 7.78
N GLU A 169 23.10 -8.14 7.23
CA GLU A 169 22.59 -9.47 7.63
C GLU A 169 22.14 -9.59 9.09
N THR A 170 21.25 -8.68 9.50
CA THR A 170 20.47 -8.91 10.72
C THR A 170 19.62 -10.17 10.60
N GLU A 171 19.34 -10.79 11.73
CA GLU A 171 18.46 -11.96 11.80
C GLU A 171 17.07 -11.66 11.20
N GLU A 172 16.55 -10.46 11.47
CA GLU A 172 15.29 -9.97 10.87
C GLU A 172 15.34 -9.94 9.34
N TYR A 173 16.46 -9.54 8.74
CA TYR A 173 16.61 -9.53 7.28
C TYR A 173 16.69 -10.95 6.71
N LYS A 174 17.34 -11.89 7.41
CA LYS A 174 17.38 -13.31 7.01
C LYS A 174 15.99 -13.93 7.04
N GLN A 175 15.25 -13.71 8.13
CA GLN A 175 13.85 -14.15 8.27
C GLN A 175 12.95 -13.57 7.17
N LEU A 176 13.15 -12.31 6.79
CA LEU A 176 12.44 -11.71 5.65
C LEU A 176 12.71 -12.47 4.34
N LEU A 177 13.97 -12.82 4.06
CA LEU A 177 14.32 -13.56 2.85
C LEU A 177 13.74 -14.97 2.84
N GLU A 178 13.77 -15.67 3.97
CA GLU A 178 13.17 -17.00 4.13
C GLU A 178 11.65 -16.96 3.89
N LYS A 179 10.95 -15.99 4.50
CA LYS A 179 9.52 -15.76 4.26
C LYS A 179 9.23 -15.48 2.78
N ILE A 180 10.06 -14.67 2.14
CA ILE A 180 9.89 -14.36 0.71
C ILE A 180 9.95 -15.63 -0.14
N GLU A 181 10.95 -16.48 0.07
CA GLU A 181 11.07 -17.72 -0.73
C GLU A 181 9.95 -18.72 -0.40
N LEU A 182 9.54 -18.81 0.87
CA LEU A 182 8.39 -19.63 1.27
C LEU A 182 7.10 -19.20 0.57
N TYR A 183 6.74 -17.92 0.69
CA TYR A 183 5.51 -17.38 0.08
C TYR A 183 5.56 -17.40 -1.46
N ARG A 184 6.76 -17.29 -2.05
CA ARG A 184 6.95 -17.50 -3.50
C ARG A 184 6.58 -18.92 -3.91
N SER A 185 6.96 -19.92 -3.12
CA SER A 185 6.62 -21.33 -3.40
C SER A 185 5.12 -21.60 -3.31
N TRP A 186 4.40 -20.84 -2.47
CA TRP A 186 2.94 -20.98 -2.30
C TRP A 186 2.13 -20.17 -3.33
N GLY A 187 2.71 -19.11 -3.89
CA GLY A 187 1.99 -18.20 -4.79
C GLY A 187 1.14 -17.15 -4.08
N TYR A 188 1.17 -17.11 -2.74
CA TYR A 188 0.51 -16.11 -1.90
C TYR A 188 1.29 -15.91 -0.60
N VAL A 189 1.06 -14.78 0.05
CA VAL A 189 1.55 -14.49 1.41
C VAL A 189 0.44 -14.85 2.39
N PHE A 190 0.82 -15.58 3.44
CA PHE A 190 -0.05 -15.93 4.54
C PHE A 190 0.65 -15.69 5.86
N ASP A 191 0.18 -14.69 6.60
CA ASP A 191 0.66 -14.37 7.94
C ASP A 191 -0.43 -14.79 8.92
N ASN A 192 -0.12 -15.73 9.80
CA ASN A 192 -1.05 -16.23 10.81
C ASN A 192 -0.62 -15.75 12.20
N GLY A 193 -0.60 -14.44 12.41
CA GLY A 193 -0.27 -13.82 13.70
C GLY A 193 1.23 -13.59 13.91
N GLU A 194 2.05 -13.74 12.89
CA GLU A 194 3.50 -13.53 12.98
C GLU A 194 3.85 -12.05 13.13
N THR A 195 3.10 -11.17 12.48
CA THR A 195 3.33 -9.71 12.55
C THR A 195 2.53 -9.05 13.68
N GLU A 196 1.23 -9.36 13.79
CA GLU A 196 0.31 -8.68 14.71
C GLU A 196 -0.37 -9.63 15.71
N GLY A 197 0.22 -10.80 15.97
CA GLY A 197 -0.15 -11.74 17.05
C GLY A 197 -1.50 -12.45 16.86
N TYR A 198 -2.59 -11.70 16.94
CA TYR A 198 -3.97 -12.17 16.87
C TYR A 198 -4.65 -11.88 15.53
N ILE A 199 -3.92 -11.28 14.59
CA ILE A 199 -4.43 -10.93 13.25
C ILE A 199 -3.82 -11.87 12.21
N ARG A 200 -4.70 -12.42 11.39
CA ARG A 200 -4.37 -13.22 10.21
C ARG A 200 -4.46 -12.35 8.97
N HIS A 201 -3.47 -12.45 8.09
CA HIS A 201 -3.42 -11.76 6.82
C HIS A 201 -3.21 -12.70 5.64
N PHE A 202 -3.90 -12.41 4.55
CA PHE A 202 -3.67 -12.99 3.23
C PHE A 202 -3.24 -11.89 2.29
N SER A 203 -2.28 -12.14 1.40
CA SER A 203 -1.97 -11.21 0.31
C SER A 203 -1.62 -11.96 -0.96
N VAL A 204 -2.26 -11.58 -2.06
CA VAL A 204 -2.18 -12.27 -3.35
C VAL A 204 -1.81 -11.26 -4.45
N PRO A 205 -0.83 -11.58 -5.31
CA PRO A 205 -0.40 -10.68 -6.37
C PRO A 205 -1.46 -10.56 -7.47
N VAL A 206 -1.46 -9.40 -8.13
CA VAL A 206 -2.28 -9.12 -9.30
C VAL A 206 -1.37 -8.75 -10.46
N TYR A 207 -1.52 -9.46 -11.57
CA TYR A 207 -0.68 -9.32 -12.75
C TYR A 207 -1.38 -8.57 -13.89
N ASN A 208 -0.60 -7.94 -14.77
CA ASN A 208 -1.12 -7.37 -16.01
C ASN A 208 -0.76 -8.24 -17.24
N PHE A 209 -1.16 -7.79 -18.43
CA PHE A 209 -0.83 -8.43 -19.71
C PHE A 209 0.67 -8.64 -20.00
N GLU A 210 1.56 -7.90 -19.33
CA GLU A 210 3.01 -8.08 -19.44
C GLU A 210 3.58 -9.08 -18.42
N ASN A 211 2.71 -9.80 -17.70
CA ASN A 211 3.09 -10.66 -16.57
C ASN A 211 3.89 -9.89 -15.49
N LYS A 212 3.56 -8.62 -15.27
CA LYS A 212 4.14 -7.81 -14.19
C LYS A 212 3.16 -7.77 -13.03
N CYS A 213 3.63 -8.04 -11.81
CA CYS A 213 2.87 -7.76 -10.59
C CYS A 213 2.65 -6.24 -10.50
N THR A 214 1.42 -5.81 -10.78
CA THR A 214 1.06 -4.38 -10.79
C THR A 214 0.30 -3.97 -9.54
N GLY A 215 -0.19 -4.93 -8.75
CA GLY A 215 -1.00 -4.70 -7.56
C GLY A 215 -0.96 -5.92 -6.65
N VAL A 216 -1.47 -5.75 -5.44
CA VAL A 216 -1.71 -6.85 -4.49
C VAL A 216 -3.09 -6.62 -3.90
N ILE A 217 -3.87 -7.69 -3.73
CA ILE A 217 -5.05 -7.67 -2.88
C ILE A 217 -4.73 -8.38 -1.56
N GLY A 218 -5.38 -7.95 -0.48
CA GLY A 218 -5.19 -8.60 0.82
C GLY A 218 -6.45 -8.62 1.66
N ALA A 219 -6.44 -9.47 2.68
CA ALA A 219 -7.52 -9.57 3.65
C ALA A 219 -6.91 -9.75 5.05
N SER A 220 -7.48 -9.06 6.05
CA SER A 220 -7.06 -9.10 7.45
C SER A 220 -8.26 -9.42 8.35
N GLY A 221 -8.09 -10.28 9.33
CA GLY A 221 -9.15 -10.68 10.27
C GLY A 221 -8.57 -11.28 11.53
N LEU A 222 -9.39 -11.48 12.56
CA LEU A 222 -8.94 -12.17 13.76
C LEU A 222 -8.57 -13.63 13.44
N MET A 223 -7.54 -14.12 14.12
CA MET A 223 -7.28 -15.55 14.17
C MET A 223 -8.38 -16.23 15.00
N ASP A 224 -9.04 -17.23 14.43
CA ASP A 224 -10.30 -17.78 14.95
C ASP A 224 -10.30 -19.31 15.06
N GLY A 225 -9.12 -19.93 15.14
CA GLY A 225 -8.99 -21.39 15.36
C GLY A 225 -9.70 -22.26 14.32
N ILE A 226 -9.97 -21.72 13.12
CA ILE A 226 -10.67 -22.45 12.06
C ILE A 226 -9.88 -23.68 11.63
N ALA A 227 -10.62 -24.74 11.29
CA ALA A 227 -10.06 -25.95 10.73
C ALA A 227 -9.30 -25.65 9.43
N GLU A 228 -8.19 -26.37 9.21
CA GLU A 228 -7.27 -26.17 8.08
C GLU A 228 -7.98 -26.25 6.72
N GLU A 229 -8.96 -27.14 6.56
CA GLU A 229 -9.78 -27.26 5.34
C GLU A 229 -10.55 -25.96 5.03
N LYS A 230 -11.14 -25.33 6.06
CA LYS A 230 -11.88 -24.07 5.90
C LYS A 230 -10.93 -22.93 5.55
N LEU A 231 -9.75 -22.90 6.18
CA LEU A 231 -8.70 -21.92 5.89
C LEU A 231 -8.22 -22.05 4.45
N ARG A 232 -7.96 -23.28 3.98
CA ARG A 232 -7.56 -23.54 2.60
C ARG A 232 -8.61 -23.07 1.61
N LYS A 233 -9.89 -23.38 1.87
CA LYS A 233 -11.01 -22.90 1.03
C LYS A 233 -11.07 -21.38 0.98
N GLN A 234 -10.87 -20.71 2.12
CA GLN A 234 -10.82 -19.25 2.21
C GLN A 234 -9.68 -18.67 1.36
N ILE A 235 -8.48 -19.24 1.42
CA ILE A 235 -7.33 -18.84 0.59
C ILE A 235 -7.66 -19.04 -0.90
N GLU A 236 -8.17 -20.22 -1.28
CA GLU A 236 -8.52 -20.53 -2.67
C GLU A 236 -9.58 -19.57 -3.24
N GLU A 237 -10.60 -19.23 -2.45
CA GLU A 237 -11.59 -18.21 -2.84
C GLU A 237 -10.95 -16.83 -3.01
N PHE A 238 -10.01 -16.45 -2.15
CA PHE A 238 -9.32 -15.16 -2.26
C PHE A 238 -8.38 -15.09 -3.47
N VAL A 239 -7.67 -16.18 -3.76
CA VAL A 239 -6.83 -16.31 -4.96
C VAL A 239 -7.65 -16.19 -6.24
N LYS A 240 -8.86 -16.77 -6.28
CA LYS A 240 -9.78 -16.61 -7.43
C LYS A 240 -10.15 -15.15 -7.71
N ILE A 241 -10.26 -14.31 -6.67
CA ILE A 241 -10.49 -12.87 -6.84
C ILE A 241 -9.27 -12.23 -7.53
N ALA A 242 -8.05 -12.55 -7.08
CA ALA A 242 -6.83 -12.02 -7.71
C ALA A 242 -6.65 -12.50 -9.16
N ASP A 243 -6.94 -13.77 -9.43
CA ASP A 243 -6.90 -14.36 -10.77
C ASP A 243 -7.89 -13.63 -11.71
N TYR A 244 -9.16 -13.48 -11.28
CA TYR A 244 -10.16 -12.71 -12.03
C TYR A 244 -9.70 -11.29 -12.36
N VAL A 245 -9.17 -10.58 -11.35
CA VAL A 245 -8.67 -9.21 -11.53
C VAL A 245 -7.47 -9.17 -12.48
N SER A 246 -6.59 -10.16 -12.42
CA SER A 246 -5.42 -10.27 -13.30
C SER A 246 -5.84 -10.52 -14.75
N GLU A 247 -6.79 -11.45 -14.98
CA GLU A 247 -7.36 -11.73 -16.30
C GLU A 247 -8.00 -10.49 -16.92
N ARG A 248 -8.75 -9.71 -16.12
CA ARG A 248 -9.34 -8.44 -16.56
C ARG A 248 -8.29 -7.37 -16.85
N GLN A 249 -7.08 -7.48 -16.30
CA GLN A 249 -5.91 -6.67 -16.67
C GLN A 249 -5.08 -7.27 -17.82
N GLY A 250 -5.61 -8.28 -18.49
CA GLY A 250 -5.04 -8.92 -19.66
C GLY A 250 -3.98 -9.98 -19.36
N TYR A 251 -3.79 -10.35 -18.09
CA TYR A 251 -2.89 -11.45 -17.74
C TYR A 251 -3.41 -12.76 -18.33
N LYS A 252 -2.52 -13.49 -19.01
CA LYS A 252 -2.78 -14.84 -19.49
C LYS A 252 -1.88 -15.78 -18.70
N LYS A 253 -2.48 -16.55 -17.79
CA LYS A 253 -1.77 -17.61 -17.07
C LYS A 253 -1.18 -18.54 -18.13
N LYS A 254 0.14 -18.65 -18.19
CA LYS A 254 0.76 -19.65 -19.06
C LYS A 254 0.20 -20.99 -18.60
N GLN A 255 -0.55 -21.67 -19.47
CA GLN A 255 -0.81 -23.09 -19.25
C GLN A 255 0.58 -23.73 -19.18
N GLU A 256 0.90 -24.35 -18.05
CA GLU A 256 2.00 -25.31 -18.02
C GLU A 256 1.63 -26.38 -19.05
N ILE A 257 2.27 -26.31 -20.20
CA ILE A 257 2.31 -27.45 -21.10
C ILE A 257 3.19 -28.44 -20.36
N ASN A 258 2.57 -29.32 -19.58
CA ASN A 258 3.21 -30.53 -19.10
C ASN A 258 3.57 -31.34 -20.36
N VAL A 259 4.82 -31.22 -20.80
CA VAL A 259 5.46 -32.14 -21.75
C VAL A 259 6.29 -33.12 -20.93
#